data_AF-A0A7C4YT67-F1
#
_entry.id   AF-A0A7C4YT67-F1
#
_cell.length_a   1.000
_cell.length_b   1.000
_cell.length_c   1.000
_cell.angle_alpha   90.00
_cell.angle_beta   90.00
_cell.angle_gamma   90.00
#
_symmetry.space_group_name_H-M   'P 1'
#
loop_
_entity.id
_entity.type
_entity.pdbx_description
1 polymer ?
#
loop_
_entity_poly.entity_id
_entity_poly.type
_entity_poly.pdbx_seq_one_letter_code
_entity_poly.pdbx_strand_id
1 'polypeptide(L)'
;MMYSHLYPILCGALVLATWVHPARSAAEEPIDRHALVTRHHPVVESFDRESPFSVGNGQFAFTADVTGLQSFAEEYESTIPLGTLSHWGWHSFPNPNGWTIEKYHFTDYDAAGRKVGYADIPGDVRTPEVTYLRANPHRLHLGRIGFRLIRTDGKPATPGDLRDIRQSLNLWD
;
A
#
# COMPACT_ATOMS: atom_id res chain seq x y z
N MET A 1 -35.61 -7.09 87.10
CA MET A 1 -35.91 -7.83 85.86
C MET A 1 -35.64 -6.90 84.68
N MET A 2 -34.43 -6.92 84.14
CA MET A 2 -34.08 -6.47 82.78
C MET A 2 -32.58 -6.65 82.60
N TYR A 3 -32.24 -7.53 81.66
CA TYR A 3 -30.89 -7.80 81.17
C TYR A 3 -30.36 -6.60 80.39
N SER A 4 -29.08 -6.27 80.55
CA SER A 4 -28.32 -5.52 79.54
C SER A 4 -26.91 -6.10 79.49
N HIS A 5 -26.63 -6.79 78.39
CA HIS A 5 -25.35 -7.42 78.08
C HIS A 5 -24.41 -6.38 77.47
N LEU A 6 -23.28 -6.14 78.14
CA LEU A 6 -22.13 -5.42 77.59
C LEU A 6 -21.17 -6.44 76.98
N TYR A 7 -21.06 -6.45 75.65
CA TYR A 7 -20.04 -7.19 74.91
C TYR A 7 -18.73 -6.40 74.88
N PRO A 8 -17.57 -7.00 75.20
CA PRO A 8 -16.27 -6.37 74.98
C PRO A 8 -15.84 -6.51 73.51
N ILE A 9 -15.39 -5.40 72.94
CA ILE A 9 -14.81 -5.30 71.60
C ILE A 9 -13.38 -5.88 71.66
N LEU A 10 -13.15 -7.02 71.00
CA LEU A 10 -11.80 -7.54 70.74
C LEU A 10 -11.23 -6.88 69.48
N CYS A 11 -10.18 -6.07 69.64
CA CYS A 11 -9.35 -5.59 68.54
C CYS A 11 -8.47 -6.74 68.02
N GLY A 12 -8.86 -7.35 66.89
CA GLY A 12 -8.01 -8.27 66.14
C GLY A 12 -7.03 -7.51 65.25
N ALA A 13 -5.73 -7.66 65.49
CA ALA A 13 -4.69 -7.16 64.58
C ALA A 13 -4.60 -8.07 63.35
N LEU A 14 -4.92 -7.53 62.17
CA LEU A 14 -4.82 -8.22 60.89
C LEU A 14 -3.35 -8.18 60.42
N VAL A 15 -2.64 -9.30 60.48
CA VAL A 15 -1.32 -9.42 59.86
C VAL A 15 -1.53 -9.67 58.36
N LEU A 16 -1.36 -8.61 57.56
CA LEU A 16 -1.33 -8.70 56.10
C LEU A 16 -0.02 -9.35 55.68
N ALA A 17 -0.04 -10.65 55.43
CA ALA A 17 1.05 -11.34 54.73
C ALA A 17 1.05 -10.89 53.26
N THR A 18 1.91 -9.94 52.93
CA THR A 18 2.15 -9.53 51.54
C THR A 18 2.87 -10.66 50.80
N TRP A 19 2.14 -11.37 49.95
CA TRP A 19 2.71 -12.28 48.98
C TRP A 19 3.53 -11.46 47.97
N VAL A 20 4.84 -11.41 48.16
CA VAL A 20 5.75 -10.90 47.13
C VAL A 20 5.82 -11.97 46.05
N HIS A 21 5.06 -11.76 44.96
CA HIS A 21 5.30 -12.52 43.74
C HIS A 21 6.66 -12.07 43.20
N PRO A 22 7.63 -12.99 43.01
CA PRO A 22 8.83 -12.63 42.27
C PRO A 22 8.38 -12.21 40.88
N ALA A 23 8.58 -10.94 40.54
CA ALA A 23 8.48 -10.46 39.18
C ALA A 23 9.57 -11.18 38.39
N ARG A 24 9.21 -12.32 37.78
CA ARG A 24 10.04 -12.96 36.78
C ARG A 24 10.08 -11.96 35.64
N SER A 25 11.17 -11.21 35.53
CA SER A 25 11.52 -10.54 34.28
C SER A 25 11.58 -11.66 33.24
N ALA A 26 10.52 -11.79 32.46
CA ALA A 26 10.59 -12.56 31.23
C ALA A 26 11.63 -11.82 30.40
N ALA A 27 12.80 -12.42 30.21
CA ALA A 27 13.67 -12.01 29.13
C ALA A 27 12.80 -12.07 27.87
N GLU A 28 12.56 -10.92 27.25
CA GLU A 28 11.73 -10.82 26.07
C GLU A 28 12.38 -11.71 25.01
N GLU A 29 11.70 -12.80 24.62
CA GLU A 29 12.25 -13.67 23.58
C GLU A 29 12.46 -12.84 22.31
N PRO A 30 13.63 -12.96 21.65
CA PRO A 30 13.87 -12.24 20.41
C PRO A 30 12.75 -12.48 19.40
N ILE A 31 12.28 -11.41 18.75
CA ILE A 31 11.23 -11.52 17.72
C ILE A 31 11.74 -12.42 16.59
N ASP A 32 11.01 -13.51 16.32
CA ASP A 32 11.17 -14.26 15.08
C ASP A 32 10.64 -13.42 13.92
N ARG A 33 11.54 -12.65 13.30
CA ARG A 33 11.21 -11.74 12.20
C ARG A 33 10.79 -12.50 10.95
N HIS A 34 11.34 -13.68 10.72
CA HIS A 34 10.99 -14.49 9.56
C HIS A 34 9.54 -14.96 9.69
N ALA A 35 9.19 -15.62 10.80
CA ALA A 35 7.81 -16.05 11.04
C ALA A 35 6.83 -14.86 11.07
N LEU A 36 7.25 -13.71 11.62
CA LEU A 36 6.47 -12.48 11.62
C LEU A 36 6.18 -11.95 10.22
N VAL A 37 7.15 -11.93 9.31
CA VAL A 37 6.96 -11.44 7.93
C VAL A 37 6.20 -12.47 7.10
N THR A 38 6.57 -13.75 7.16
CA THR A 38 5.97 -14.82 6.35
C THR A 38 4.48 -14.97 6.59
N ARG A 39 3.98 -14.81 7.82
CA ARG A 39 2.54 -14.90 8.09
C ARG A 39 1.70 -13.77 7.44
N HIS A 40 2.34 -12.74 6.91
CA HIS A 40 1.70 -11.61 6.23
C HIS A 40 2.00 -11.56 4.73
N HIS A 41 2.51 -12.64 4.13
CA HIS A 41 2.58 -12.73 2.68
C HIS A 41 1.19 -12.52 2.08
N PRO A 42 0.98 -11.50 1.24
CA PRO A 42 -0.27 -11.34 0.52
C PRO A 42 -0.52 -12.56 -0.36
N VAL A 43 -1.73 -13.08 -0.33
CA VAL A 43 -2.18 -14.19 -1.17
C VAL A 43 -3.46 -13.79 -1.88
N VAL A 44 -3.49 -14.00 -3.19
CA VAL A 44 -4.66 -13.82 -4.05
C VAL A 44 -5.07 -15.18 -4.60
N GLU A 45 -6.32 -15.57 -4.36
CA GLU A 45 -6.87 -16.89 -4.72
C GLU A 45 -7.93 -16.81 -5.85
N SER A 46 -8.15 -15.62 -6.38
CA SER A 46 -9.09 -15.34 -7.47
C SER A 46 -8.57 -14.19 -8.32
N PHE A 47 -9.01 -14.08 -9.57
CA PHE A 47 -8.69 -12.91 -10.37
C PHE A 47 -9.31 -11.66 -9.75
N ASP A 48 -8.48 -10.70 -9.36
CA ASP A 48 -8.89 -9.42 -8.79
C ASP A 48 -8.09 -8.29 -9.43
N ARG A 49 -8.78 -7.45 -10.20
CA ARG A 49 -8.20 -6.32 -10.94
C ARG A 49 -7.73 -5.17 -10.03
N GLU A 50 -8.11 -5.19 -8.75
CA GLU A 50 -7.69 -4.18 -7.76
C GLU A 50 -6.49 -4.64 -6.93
N SER A 51 -6.04 -5.89 -7.12
CA SER A 51 -4.96 -6.50 -6.34
C SER A 51 -3.82 -7.09 -7.17
N PRO A 52 -3.25 -6.38 -8.19
CA PRO A 52 -2.07 -6.88 -8.88
C PRO A 52 -0.85 -6.84 -7.96
N PHE A 53 0.07 -7.79 -8.11
CA PHE A 53 1.34 -7.78 -7.37
C PHE A 53 2.42 -7.06 -8.13
N SER A 54 3.21 -6.26 -7.41
CA SER A 54 4.37 -5.57 -7.94
C SER A 54 5.65 -6.02 -7.27
N VAL A 55 6.68 -6.27 -8.06
CA VAL A 55 8.04 -6.56 -7.60
C VAL A 55 9.00 -5.52 -8.15
N GLY A 56 10.11 -5.28 -7.45
CA GLY A 56 11.09 -4.30 -7.88
C GLY A 56 12.33 -4.27 -7.00
N ASN A 57 13.36 -3.61 -7.50
CA ASN A 57 14.67 -3.49 -6.83
C ASN A 57 15.01 -2.04 -6.46
N GLY A 58 13.98 -1.20 -6.33
CA GLY A 58 14.11 0.24 -6.07
C GLY A 58 14.44 1.09 -7.30
N GLN A 59 14.93 0.50 -8.41
CA GLN A 59 15.24 1.22 -9.65
C GLN A 59 14.40 0.75 -10.84
N PHE A 60 13.83 -0.45 -10.74
CA PHE A 60 12.92 -1.07 -11.69
C PHE A 60 11.74 -1.67 -10.93
N ALA A 61 10.55 -1.60 -11.52
CA ALA A 61 9.34 -2.17 -10.99
C ALA A 61 8.54 -2.85 -12.11
N PHE A 62 7.98 -4.02 -11.80
CA PHE A 62 7.13 -4.80 -12.67
C PHE A 62 5.87 -5.20 -11.90
N THR A 63 4.73 -4.84 -12.46
CA THR A 63 3.41 -5.19 -11.92
C THR A 63 2.80 -6.29 -12.79
N ALA A 64 2.41 -7.39 -12.16
CA ALA A 64 1.88 -8.58 -12.80
C ALA A 64 0.45 -8.90 -12.34
N ASP A 65 -0.33 -9.50 -13.23
CA ASP A 65 -1.56 -10.18 -12.88
C ASP A 65 -1.28 -11.59 -12.32
N VAL A 66 -2.33 -12.35 -12.04
CA VAL A 66 -2.28 -13.71 -11.48
C VAL A 66 -1.54 -14.74 -12.33
N THR A 67 -1.20 -14.44 -13.59
CA THR A 67 -0.33 -15.29 -14.42
C THR A 67 1.15 -15.12 -14.08
N GLY A 68 1.50 -14.17 -13.22
CA GLY A 68 2.89 -13.77 -12.94
C GLY A 68 3.51 -12.87 -14.01
N LEU A 69 2.74 -12.51 -15.04
CA LEU A 69 3.10 -11.59 -16.12
C LEU A 69 1.98 -10.55 -16.34
N GLN A 70 1.97 -9.88 -17.49
CA GLN A 70 0.97 -8.87 -17.87
C GLN A 70 0.06 -9.41 -18.98
N SER A 71 -0.50 -10.59 -18.76
CA SER A 71 -1.25 -11.36 -19.77
C SER A 71 -2.67 -10.84 -20.00
N PHE A 72 -3.28 -10.24 -18.98
CA PHE A 72 -4.64 -9.68 -18.99
C PHE A 72 -4.63 -8.19 -18.67
N ALA A 73 -3.64 -7.44 -19.19
CA ALA A 73 -3.41 -6.04 -18.83
C ALA A 73 -4.62 -5.12 -19.07
N GLU A 74 -5.44 -5.43 -20.08
CA GLU A 74 -6.64 -4.68 -20.46
C GLU A 74 -7.68 -4.65 -19.32
N GLU A 75 -7.76 -5.71 -18.53
CA GLU A 75 -8.71 -5.83 -17.40
C GLU A 75 -8.37 -4.86 -16.25
N TYR A 76 -7.13 -4.37 -16.21
CA TYR A 76 -6.60 -3.50 -15.17
C TYR A 76 -6.58 -2.02 -15.57
N GLU A 77 -6.88 -1.67 -16.82
CA GLU A 77 -6.72 -0.29 -17.33
C GLU A 77 -7.62 0.73 -16.62
N SER A 78 -8.77 0.27 -16.12
CA SER A 78 -9.71 1.11 -15.35
C SER A 78 -9.42 1.17 -13.84
N THR A 79 -8.45 0.40 -13.35
CA THR A 79 -8.09 0.30 -11.93
C THR A 79 -6.61 0.63 -11.72
N ILE A 80 -5.75 -0.40 -11.70
CA ILE A 80 -4.31 -0.30 -11.43
C ILE A 80 -3.57 -0.87 -12.63
N PRO A 81 -3.22 -0.04 -13.63
CA PRO A 81 -2.59 -0.52 -14.86
C PRO A 81 -1.30 -1.31 -14.58
N LEU A 82 -1.13 -2.42 -15.29
CA LEU A 82 0.07 -3.25 -15.16
C LEU A 82 1.27 -2.53 -15.80
N GLY A 83 2.18 -2.07 -14.93
CA GLY A 83 3.32 -1.23 -15.28
C GLY A 83 4.64 -2.01 -15.35
N THR A 84 5.48 -1.66 -16.34
CA THR A 84 6.92 -1.94 -16.31
C THR A 84 7.63 -0.59 -16.30
N LEU A 85 8.17 -0.19 -15.16
CA LEU A 85 8.71 1.16 -14.97
C LEU A 85 10.12 1.11 -14.41
N SER A 86 10.90 2.16 -14.69
CA SER A 86 12.21 2.36 -14.08
C SER A 86 12.38 3.78 -13.57
N HIS A 87 13.42 4.01 -12.78
CA HIS A 87 13.82 5.34 -12.34
C HIS A 87 14.46 6.19 -13.46
N TRP A 88 14.89 5.58 -14.56
CA TRP A 88 15.63 6.21 -15.66
C TRP A 88 14.75 6.40 -16.91
N GLY A 89 13.67 5.63 -17.05
CA GLY A 89 12.75 5.71 -18.17
C GLY A 89 11.80 6.88 -18.02
N TRP A 90 12.18 8.04 -18.56
CA TRP A 90 11.34 9.24 -18.60
C TRP A 90 11.06 9.66 -20.03
N HIS A 91 9.89 10.25 -20.23
CA HIS A 91 9.51 10.85 -21.51
C HIS A 91 8.95 12.26 -21.29
N SER A 92 9.02 13.06 -22.33
CA SER A 92 8.33 14.35 -22.41
C SER A 92 7.86 14.59 -23.83
N PHE A 93 6.63 15.05 -23.97
CA PHE A 93 6.11 15.56 -25.22
C PHE A 93 6.86 16.85 -25.63
N PRO A 94 6.92 17.17 -26.93
CA PRO A 94 7.52 18.42 -27.41
C PRO A 94 6.94 19.66 -26.72
N ASN A 95 7.79 20.65 -26.44
CA ASN A 95 7.41 21.90 -25.77
C ASN A 95 7.57 23.13 -26.67
N PRO A 96 6.84 23.25 -27.79
CA PRO A 96 7.02 24.36 -28.72
C PRO A 96 6.67 25.73 -28.10
N ASN A 97 5.83 25.75 -27.06
CA ASN A 97 5.39 26.96 -26.38
C ASN A 97 6.29 27.38 -25.20
N GLY A 98 7.30 26.57 -24.86
CA GLY A 98 8.26 26.88 -23.79
C GLY A 98 7.64 27.00 -22.40
N TRP A 99 6.61 26.20 -22.12
CA TRP A 99 5.93 26.13 -20.81
C TRP A 99 6.84 25.47 -19.77
N THR A 100 6.95 26.09 -18.60
CA THR A 100 7.83 25.65 -17.52
C THR A 100 7.18 25.96 -16.18
N ILE A 101 7.35 25.10 -15.18
CA ILE A 101 6.73 25.30 -13.87
C ILE A 101 7.20 26.60 -13.21
N GLU A 102 8.44 27.03 -13.46
CA GLU A 102 9.02 28.28 -12.93
C GLU A 102 8.32 29.54 -13.45
N LYS A 103 7.62 29.46 -14.58
CA LYS A 103 6.84 30.57 -15.16
C LYS A 103 5.35 30.46 -14.84
N TYR A 104 4.93 29.30 -14.35
CA TYR A 104 3.53 29.05 -14.02
C TYR A 104 3.15 29.92 -12.82
N HIS A 105 1.90 30.37 -12.78
CA HIS A 105 1.40 31.17 -11.66
C HIS A 105 1.05 30.25 -10.49
N PHE A 106 1.56 30.56 -9.30
CA PHE A 106 1.26 29.79 -8.10
C PHE A 106 0.19 30.52 -7.30
N THR A 107 -0.77 29.76 -6.78
CA THR A 107 -1.79 30.25 -5.87
C THR A 107 -1.33 30.03 -4.44
N ASP A 108 -1.37 31.08 -3.61
CA ASP A 108 -1.01 30.98 -2.20
C ASP A 108 -2.17 30.44 -1.36
N TYR A 109 -1.88 29.41 -0.58
CA TYR A 109 -2.80 28.84 0.41
C TYR A 109 -2.25 29.03 1.83
N ASP A 110 -3.14 29.19 2.81
CA ASP A 110 -2.76 29.15 4.22
C ASP A 110 -2.51 27.70 4.65
N ALA A 111 -1.26 27.37 4.95
CA ALA A 111 -0.87 26.08 5.48
C ALA A 111 0.03 26.27 6.71
N ALA A 112 -0.41 25.77 7.86
CA ALA A 112 0.31 25.86 9.13
C ALA A 112 0.74 27.31 9.50
N GLY A 113 -0.14 28.29 9.31
CA GLY A 113 0.10 29.69 9.70
C GLY A 113 1.03 30.48 8.77
N ARG A 114 1.38 29.93 7.60
CA ARG A 114 2.13 30.64 6.56
C ARG A 114 1.46 30.48 5.20
N LYS A 115 1.70 31.43 4.30
CA LYS A 115 1.34 31.32 2.89
C LYS A 115 2.31 30.35 2.19
N VAL A 116 1.75 29.41 1.43
CA VAL A 116 2.49 28.43 0.62
C VAL A 116 1.90 28.43 -0.78
N GLY A 117 2.73 28.71 -1.77
CA GLY A 117 2.34 28.66 -3.18
C GLY A 117 2.19 27.22 -3.66
N TYR A 118 1.09 26.94 -4.36
CA TYR A 118 0.85 25.69 -5.08
C TYR A 118 0.57 25.98 -6.55
N ALA A 119 1.00 25.08 -7.43
CA ALA A 119 0.63 25.07 -8.84
C ALA A 119 -0.82 24.60 -9.00
N ASP A 120 -1.76 25.44 -8.56
CA ASP A 120 -3.20 25.21 -8.66
C ASP A 120 -3.68 25.30 -10.11
N ILE A 121 -4.87 24.75 -10.39
CA ILE A 121 -5.58 24.98 -11.65
C ILE A 121 -6.73 25.94 -11.37
N PRO A 122 -6.60 27.24 -11.70
CA PRO A 122 -7.66 28.20 -11.45
C PRO A 122 -8.97 27.79 -12.11
N GLY A 123 -10.04 27.72 -11.31
CA GLY A 123 -11.38 27.34 -11.79
C GLY A 123 -11.46 25.94 -12.39
N ASP A 124 -10.48 25.07 -12.12
CA ASP A 124 -10.34 23.71 -12.69
C ASP A 124 -10.31 23.70 -14.24
N VAL A 125 -9.87 24.81 -14.85
CA VAL A 125 -9.76 24.94 -16.29
C VAL A 125 -8.41 24.41 -16.78
N ARG A 126 -8.43 23.28 -17.48
CA ARG A 126 -7.24 22.67 -18.10
C ARG A 126 -6.84 23.41 -19.38
N THR A 127 -6.08 24.50 -19.23
CA THR A 127 -5.44 25.17 -20.36
C THR A 127 -4.38 24.26 -21.03
N PRO A 128 -3.91 24.60 -22.24
CA PRO A 128 -2.83 23.84 -22.89
C PRO A 128 -1.53 23.80 -22.06
N GLU A 129 -1.18 24.90 -21.38
CA GLU A 129 -0.06 24.96 -20.44
C GLU A 129 -0.24 23.99 -19.28
N VAL A 130 -1.39 24.03 -18.61
CA VAL A 130 -1.72 23.11 -17.50
C VAL A 130 -1.66 21.66 -17.96
N THR A 131 -2.22 21.37 -19.13
CA THR A 131 -2.22 20.02 -19.72
C THR A 131 -0.79 19.55 -19.97
N TYR A 132 0.07 20.41 -20.50
CA TYR A 132 1.47 20.08 -20.74
C TYR A 132 2.25 19.85 -19.44
N LEU A 133 2.14 20.76 -18.47
CA LEU A 133 2.87 20.68 -17.21
C LEU A 133 2.44 19.48 -16.36
N ARG A 134 1.17 19.05 -16.44
CA ARG A 134 0.72 17.82 -15.76
C ARG A 134 1.15 16.54 -16.47
N ALA A 135 1.35 16.61 -17.78
CA ALA A 135 1.77 15.46 -18.57
C ALA A 135 3.29 15.28 -18.60
N ASN A 136 4.11 16.26 -18.20
CA ASN A 136 5.56 16.23 -18.44
C ASN A 136 6.39 16.75 -17.26
N PRO A 137 7.57 16.15 -16.98
CA PRO A 137 8.00 14.84 -17.47
C PRO A 137 7.16 13.72 -16.83
N HIS A 138 6.97 12.61 -17.54
CA HIS A 138 6.30 11.43 -17.00
C HIS A 138 7.19 10.19 -17.15
N ARG A 139 6.96 9.20 -16.27
CA ARG A 139 7.64 7.91 -16.39
C ARG A 139 7.14 7.18 -17.63
N LEU A 140 8.08 6.67 -18.42
CA LEU A 140 7.79 5.89 -19.60
C LEU A 140 7.51 4.43 -19.20
N HIS A 141 6.40 3.88 -19.69
CA HIS A 141 6.14 2.44 -19.61
C HIS A 141 7.08 1.71 -20.58
N LEU A 142 7.92 0.82 -20.04
CA LEU A 142 9.02 0.18 -20.77
C LEU A 142 8.57 -1.00 -21.65
N GLY A 143 7.26 -1.27 -21.71
CA GLY A 143 6.68 -2.34 -22.50
C GLY A 143 6.00 -3.40 -21.64
N ARG A 144 5.14 -4.19 -22.29
CA ARG A 144 4.38 -5.27 -21.67
C ARG A 144 4.95 -6.64 -22.03
N ILE A 145 5.05 -7.54 -21.04
CA ILE A 145 5.42 -8.94 -21.25
C ILE A 145 4.30 -9.80 -20.67
N GLY A 146 3.71 -10.67 -21.50
CA GLY A 146 2.56 -11.48 -21.13
C GLY A 146 2.44 -12.71 -22.02
N PHE A 147 1.66 -13.69 -21.56
CA PHE A 147 1.29 -14.84 -22.37
C PHE A 147 0.12 -14.51 -23.27
N ARG A 148 0.15 -15.03 -24.49
CA ARG A 148 -1.05 -15.17 -25.31
C ARG A 148 -1.66 -16.55 -25.04
N LEU A 149 -2.56 -16.60 -24.07
CA LEU A 149 -3.24 -17.85 -23.69
C LEU A 149 -4.36 -18.16 -24.69
N ILE A 150 -4.31 -19.33 -25.30
CA ILE A 150 -5.30 -19.82 -26.26
C ILE A 150 -5.91 -21.10 -25.69
N ARG A 151 -7.24 -21.14 -25.65
CA ARG A 151 -8.04 -22.31 -25.23
C ARG A 151 -7.97 -23.41 -26.28
N THR A 152 -8.38 -24.63 -25.90
CA THR A 152 -8.42 -25.79 -26.80
C THR A 152 -9.38 -25.62 -27.99
N ASP A 153 -10.37 -24.74 -27.89
CA ASP A 153 -11.28 -24.36 -28.98
C ASP A 153 -10.71 -23.26 -29.89
N GLY A 154 -9.44 -22.87 -29.70
CA GLY A 154 -8.73 -21.87 -30.51
C GLY A 154 -9.05 -20.42 -30.16
N LYS A 155 -9.90 -20.16 -29.17
CA LYS A 155 -10.24 -18.79 -28.73
C LYS A 155 -9.23 -18.26 -27.72
N PRO A 156 -8.99 -16.95 -27.64
CA PRO A 156 -8.25 -16.35 -26.54
C PRO A 156 -8.87 -16.72 -25.19
N ALA A 157 -8.04 -17.06 -24.21
CA ALA A 157 -8.50 -17.22 -22.85
C ALA A 157 -8.88 -15.85 -22.26
N THR A 158 -9.85 -15.86 -21.37
CA THR A 158 -10.27 -14.75 -20.54
C THR A 158 -9.87 -15.01 -19.08
N PRO A 159 -9.88 -14.01 -18.19
CA PRO A 159 -9.65 -14.25 -16.76
C PRO A 159 -10.56 -15.33 -16.16
N GLY A 160 -11.81 -15.41 -16.63
CA GLY A 160 -12.77 -16.42 -16.18
C GLY A 160 -12.46 -17.86 -16.60
N ASP A 161 -11.50 -18.06 -17.50
CA ASP A 161 -11.03 -19.39 -17.89
C ASP A 161 -9.94 -19.94 -16.96
N LEU A 162 -9.33 -19.07 -16.14
CA LEU A 162 -8.33 -19.45 -15.15
C LEU A 162 -9.00 -20.22 -14.01
N ARG A 163 -8.32 -21.27 -13.53
CA ARG A 163 -8.76 -22.08 -12.39
C ARG A 163 -7.60 -22.27 -11.43
N ASP A 164 -7.94 -22.62 -10.19
CA ASP A 164 -6.97 -22.93 -9.15
C ASP A 164 -5.94 -21.79 -8.96
N ILE A 165 -6.43 -20.55 -9.05
CA ILE A 165 -5.60 -19.35 -8.89
C ILE A 165 -5.07 -19.34 -7.47
N ARG A 166 -3.74 -19.25 -7.35
CA ARG A 166 -3.07 -18.95 -6.09
C ARG A 166 -1.76 -18.23 -6.37
N GLN A 167 -1.77 -16.92 -6.20
CA GLN A 167 -0.58 -16.07 -6.30
C GLN A 167 -0.20 -15.60 -4.90
N SER A 168 1.08 -15.67 -4.53
CA SER A 168 1.58 -15.15 -3.26
C SER A 168 2.78 -14.25 -3.47
N LEU A 169 2.83 -13.11 -2.77
CA LEU A 169 4.01 -12.25 -2.73
C LEU A 169 4.83 -12.59 -1.48
N ASN A 170 6.02 -13.16 -1.70
CA ASN A 170 6.99 -13.36 -0.63
C ASN A 170 7.55 -11.98 -0.24
N LEU A 171 7.49 -11.64 1.05
CA LEU A 171 7.96 -10.37 1.59
C LEU A 171 9.32 -10.49 2.29
N TRP A 172 9.79 -11.72 2.51
CA TRP A 172 11.08 -11.98 3.15
C TRP A 172 12.23 -12.00 2.15
N ASP A 173 12.00 -12.57 0.97
CA ASP A 173 12.94 -12.65 -0.17
C ASP A 173 12.58 -11.61 -1.25
#